data_AF-A0A1B6EN37-F1
#
_entry.id   AF-A0A1B6EN37-F1
#
_cell.length_a   1.000
_cell.length_b   1.000
_cell.length_c   1.000
_cell.angle_alpha   90.00
_cell.angle_beta   90.00
_cell.angle_gamma   90.00
#
_symmetry.space_group_name_H-M   'P 1'
#
loop_
_entity.id
_entity.type
_entity.pdbx_description
1 polymer ?
#
loop_
_entity_poly.entity_id
_entity_poly.type
_entity_poly.pdbx_seq_one_letter_code
_entity_poly.pdbx_strand_id
1 'polypeptide(L)'
;TSASLFLGYCIYFDWKRHRDPDFKKKLVERRYKKHQEEMKKYSVPEFRNAEEKNTFISQKLELGYNSFMMGQVYEAVDACYLAVRASEGSPQILHVLKTTFGPEFCQAIMSKY
;
A
#
# COMPACT_ATOMS: atom_id res chain seq x y z
N THR A 1 40.49 8.48 23.13
CA THR A 1 39.78 9.66 23.69
C THR A 1 38.84 10.34 22.71
N SER A 2 38.83 9.98 21.42
CA SER A 2 37.92 10.55 20.41
C SER A 2 36.49 9.99 20.47
N ALA A 3 36.31 8.70 20.74
CA ALA A 3 34.99 8.06 20.78
C ALA A 3 34.02 8.69 21.81
N SER A 4 34.53 9.16 22.94
CA SER A 4 33.74 9.82 23.99
C SER A 4 33.18 11.18 23.56
N LEU A 5 33.92 11.91 22.70
CA LEU A 5 33.45 13.20 22.18
C LEU A 5 32.33 13.01 21.14
N PHE A 6 32.45 11.99 20.29
CA PHE A 6 31.40 11.64 19.33
C PHE A 6 30.12 11.18 20.02
N LEU A 7 30.20 10.30 21.03
CA LEU A 7 29.02 9.90 21.79
C LEU A 7 28.38 11.08 22.53
N GLY A 8 29.18 11.94 23.16
CA GLY A 8 28.67 13.14 23.84
C GLY A 8 27.91 14.07 22.89
N TYR A 9 28.39 14.25 21.66
CA TYR A 9 27.72 15.03 20.63
C TYR A 9 26.40 14.39 20.17
N CYS A 10 26.37 13.07 19.97
CA CYS A 10 25.15 12.33 19.62
C CYS A 10 24.06 12.47 20.70
N ILE A 11 24.42 12.33 21.98
CA ILE A 11 23.49 12.47 23.11
C ILE A 11 22.96 13.91 23.20
N TYR A 12 23.84 14.91 23.07
CA TYR A 12 23.43 16.32 23.09
C TYR A 12 22.46 16.66 21.95
N PHE A 13 22.75 16.19 20.74
CA PHE A 13 21.92 16.46 19.57
C PHE A 13 20.55 15.78 19.68
N ASP A 14 20.50 14.54 20.19
CA ASP A 14 19.25 13.82 20.42
C ASP A 14 18.38 14.51 21.49
N TRP A 15 19.00 14.99 22.57
CA TRP A 15 18.31 15.76 23.60
C TRP A 15 17.76 17.10 23.07
N LYS A 16 18.54 17.81 22.24
CA LYS A 16 18.11 19.05 21.59
C LYS A 16 16.93 18.81 20.63
N ARG A 17 16.93 17.67 19.92
CA ARG A 17 15.84 17.29 19.00
C ARG A 17 14.52 17.01 19.72
N HIS A 18 14.55 16.36 20.88
CA HIS A 18 13.35 16.03 21.66
C HIS A 18 12.78 17.23 22.46
N ARG A 19 13.57 18.29 22.65
CA ARG A 19 13.18 19.52 23.36
C ARG A 19 12.56 20.60 22.46
N ASP A 20 12.54 20.42 21.14
CA ASP A 20 11.81 21.31 20.25
C ASP A 20 10.32 21.33 20.66
N PRO A 21 9.72 22.50 20.97
CA PRO A 21 8.32 22.60 21.39
C PRO A 21 7.35 22.01 20.36
N ASP A 22 7.72 21.98 19.08
CA ASP A 22 6.89 21.40 18.02
C ASP A 22 7.22 19.93 17.72
N PHE A 23 8.15 19.30 18.44
CA PHE A 23 8.54 17.91 18.20
C PHE A 23 7.34 16.95 18.26
N LYS A 24 6.50 17.09 19.29
CA LYS A 24 5.31 16.25 19.46
C LYS A 24 4.28 16.50 18.35
N LYS A 25 4.07 17.76 17.96
CA LYS A 25 3.14 18.11 16.86
C LYS A 25 3.60 17.49 15.54
N LYS A 26 4.87 17.70 15.17
CA LYS A 26 5.47 17.11 13.96
C LYS A 26 5.42 15.58 13.99
N LEU A 27 5.59 14.95 15.16
CA LEU A 27 5.49 13.49 15.30
C LEU A 27 4.07 12.99 15.06
N VAL A 28 3.07 13.64 15.65
CA VAL A 28 1.65 13.31 15.45
C VAL A 28 1.26 13.51 13.99
N GLU A 29 1.63 14.65 13.39
CA GLU A 29 1.38 14.92 11.97
C GLU A 29 1.99 13.86 11.05
N ARG A 30 3.25 13.45 11.32
CA ARG A 30 3.90 12.38 10.55
C ARG A 30 3.17 11.04 10.69
N ARG A 31 2.75 10.67 11.90
CA ARG A 31 1.98 9.44 12.14
C ARG A 31 0.62 9.50 11.45
N TYR A 32 -0.07 10.63 11.53
CA TYR A 32 -1.36 10.84 10.89
C TYR A 32 -1.26 10.78 9.36
N LYS A 33 -0.24 11.43 8.77
CA LYS A 33 0.02 11.36 7.32
C LYS A 33 0.28 9.92 6.86
N LYS A 34 1.15 9.19 7.56
CA LYS A 34 1.40 7.76 7.24
C LYS A 34 0.13 6.93 7.31
N HIS A 35 -0.66 7.11 8.35
CA HIS A 35 -1.93 6.38 8.50
C HIS A 35 -2.93 6.73 7.40
N GLN A 36 -3.04 8.01 7.03
CA GLN A 36 -3.88 8.43 5.90
C GLN A 36 -3.39 7.87 4.57
N GLU A 37 -2.08 7.80 4.33
CA GLU A 37 -1.48 7.21 3.13
C GLU A 37 -1.79 5.71 3.05
N GLU A 38 -1.66 4.97 4.16
CA GLU A 38 -2.03 3.56 4.25
C GLU A 38 -3.52 3.34 3.96
N MET A 39 -4.40 4.15 4.55
CA MET A 39 -5.84 4.08 4.31
C MET A 39 -6.20 4.37 2.84
N LYS A 40 -5.56 5.38 2.23
CA LYS A 40 -5.76 5.69 0.80
C LYS A 40 -5.27 4.57 -0.10
N LYS A 41 -4.20 3.87 0.26
CA LYS A 41 -3.67 2.73 -0.52
C LYS A 41 -4.72 1.64 -0.72
N TYR A 42 -5.55 1.38 0.31
CA TYR A 42 -6.58 0.33 0.29
C TYR A 42 -8.00 0.86 -0.03
N SER A 43 -8.14 2.15 -0.32
CA SER A 43 -9.44 2.76 -0.62
C SER A 43 -9.81 2.54 -2.08
N VAL A 44 -10.99 1.99 -2.32
CA VAL A 44 -11.61 1.95 -3.65
C VAL A 44 -12.43 3.24 -3.81
N PRO A 45 -12.24 4.03 -4.88
CA PRO A 45 -13.05 5.22 -5.13
C PRO A 45 -14.51 4.84 -5.43
N GLU A 46 -15.45 5.73 -5.10
CA GLU A 46 -16.85 5.56 -5.52
C GLU A 46 -16.98 5.84 -7.02
N PHE A 47 -17.57 4.91 -7.76
CA PHE A 47 -17.77 5.03 -9.19
C PHE A 47 -19.17 5.54 -9.49
N ARG A 48 -19.28 6.58 -10.31
CA ARG A 48 -20.59 7.08 -10.79
C ARG A 48 -21.05 6.34 -12.04
N ASN A 49 -20.09 6.00 -12.90
CA ASN A 49 -20.33 5.34 -14.18
C ASN A 49 -19.75 3.92 -14.18
N ALA A 50 -20.45 2.98 -14.83
CA ALA A 50 -19.96 1.62 -15.02
C ALA A 50 -18.65 1.58 -15.84
N GLU A 51 -18.48 2.51 -16.78
CA GLU A 51 -17.26 2.65 -17.57
C GLU A 51 -16.04 3.04 -16.73
N GLU A 52 -16.19 3.98 -15.79
CA GLU A 52 -15.13 4.39 -14.86
C GLU A 52 -14.70 3.25 -13.93
N LYS A 53 -15.67 2.44 -13.49
CA LYS A 53 -15.38 1.22 -12.71
C LYS A 53 -14.55 0.24 -13.53
N ASN A 54 -14.94 0.00 -14.78
CA ASN A 54 -14.24 -0.95 -15.65
C ASN A 54 -12.82 -0.48 -16.00
N THR A 55 -12.61 0.81 -16.28
CA THR A 55 -11.27 1.34 -16.56
C THR A 55 -10.37 1.27 -15.34
N PHE A 56 -10.90 1.57 -14.15
CA PHE A 56 -10.15 1.40 -12.89
C PHE A 56 -9.73 -0.04 -12.65
N ILE A 57 -10.64 -0.99 -12.89
CA ILE A 57 -10.36 -2.43 -12.75
C ILE A 57 -9.24 -2.85 -13.69
N SER A 58 -9.34 -2.51 -14.99
CA SER A 58 -8.30 -2.83 -15.97
C SER A 58 -6.94 -2.24 -15.59
N GLN A 59 -6.91 -0.97 -15.17
CA GLN A 59 -5.68 -0.32 -14.74
C GLN A 59 -5.04 -1.01 -13.53
N LYS A 60 -5.84 -1.43 -12.54
CA LYS A 60 -5.34 -2.13 -11.35
C LYS A 60 -4.83 -3.54 -11.68
N LEU A 61 -5.47 -4.23 -12.62
CA LEU A 61 -5.01 -5.53 -13.10
C LEU A 61 -3.68 -5.43 -13.85
N GLU A 62 -3.53 -4.45 -14.74
CA GLU A 62 -2.26 -4.18 -15.43
C GLU A 62 -1.13 -3.87 -14.45
N LEU A 63 -1.41 -3.02 -13.44
CA LEU A 63 -0.45 -2.73 -12.38
C LEU A 63 -0.06 -4.00 -11.61
N GLY A 64 -1.04 -4.82 -11.23
CA GLY A 64 -0.79 -6.09 -10.54
C GLY A 64 0.04 -7.05 -11.37
N TYR A 65 -0.21 -7.12 -12.68
CA TYR A 65 0.55 -7.93 -13.62
C TYR A 65 2.01 -7.46 -13.75
N ASN A 66 2.21 -6.14 -13.86
CA ASN A 66 3.56 -5.57 -13.91
C ASN A 66 4.34 -5.83 -12.61
N SER A 67 3.72 -5.63 -11.43
CA SER A 67 4.34 -5.95 -10.15
C SER A 67 4.63 -7.45 -10.01
N PHE A 68 3.75 -8.31 -10.51
CA PHE A 68 3.98 -9.75 -10.54
C PHE A 68 5.20 -10.11 -11.39
N MET A 69 5.33 -9.52 -12.58
CA MET A 69 6.49 -9.71 -13.47
C MET A 69 7.80 -9.18 -12.87
N MET A 70 7.73 -8.15 -12.03
CA MET A 70 8.87 -7.63 -11.28
C MET A 70 9.23 -8.46 -10.04
N GLY A 71 8.47 -9.52 -9.74
CA GLY A 71 8.66 -10.36 -8.54
C GLY A 71 8.12 -9.76 -7.24
N GLN A 72 7.38 -8.66 -7.31
CA GLN A 72 6.78 -7.98 -6.16
C GLN A 72 5.40 -8.56 -5.84
N VAL A 73 5.39 -9.78 -5.30
CA VAL A 73 4.17 -10.56 -5.04
C VAL A 73 3.17 -9.82 -4.15
N TYR A 74 3.63 -9.14 -3.10
CA TYR A 74 2.74 -8.42 -2.18
C TYR A 74 2.02 -7.25 -2.85
N GLU A 75 2.71 -6.49 -3.69
CA GLU A 75 2.10 -5.36 -4.42
C GLU A 75 1.11 -5.86 -5.48
N ALA A 76 1.44 -6.97 -6.16
CA ALA A 76 0.54 -7.61 -7.09
C ALA A 76 -0.76 -8.08 -6.42
N VAL A 77 -0.65 -8.68 -5.22
CA VAL A 77 -1.81 -9.11 -4.42
C VAL A 77 -2.66 -7.90 -3.99
N ASP A 78 -2.05 -6.82 -3.49
CA ASP A 78 -2.75 -5.60 -3.08
C ASP A 78 -3.52 -4.97 -4.26
N ALA A 79 -2.89 -4.89 -5.44
CA ALA A 79 -3.52 -4.33 -6.64
C ALA A 79 -4.70 -5.17 -7.14
N CYS A 80 -4.53 -6.50 -7.15
CA CYS A 80 -5.59 -7.44 -7.51
C CYS A 80 -6.75 -7.42 -6.51
N TYR A 81 -6.46 -7.33 -5.22
CA TYR A 81 -7.47 -7.20 -4.17
C TYR A 81 -8.36 -5.98 -4.39
N LEU A 82 -7.78 -4.83 -4.75
CA LEU A 82 -8.55 -3.62 -5.06
C LEU A 82 -9.45 -3.79 -6.29
N ALA A 83 -8.98 -4.47 -7.33
CA ALA A 83 -9.77 -4.77 -8.53
C ALA A 83 -10.96 -5.71 -8.21
N VAL A 84 -10.73 -6.74 -7.40
CA VAL A 84 -11.78 -7.65 -6.93
C VAL A 84 -12.80 -6.92 -6.04
N ARG A 85 -12.33 -6.08 -5.12
CA ARG A 85 -13.19 -5.27 -4.25
C ARG A 85 -14.05 -4.29 -5.05
N ALA A 86 -13.46 -3.61 -6.03
CA ALA A 86 -14.18 -2.69 -6.92
C ALA A 86 -15.30 -3.39 -7.71
N SER A 87 -15.11 -4.66 -8.05
CA SER A 87 -16.05 -5.47 -8.82
C SER A 87 -17.06 -6.27 -8.00
N GLU A 88 -17.08 -6.08 -6.68
CA GLU A 88 -17.98 -6.80 -5.76
C GLU A 88 -17.89 -8.33 -5.90
N GLY A 89 -16.76 -8.85 -6.41
CA GLY A 89 -16.59 -10.28 -6.65
C GLY A 89 -17.29 -10.82 -7.90
N SER A 90 -17.53 -10.00 -8.93
CA SER A 90 -18.11 -10.46 -10.20
C SER A 90 -17.36 -11.68 -10.77
N PRO A 91 -18.07 -12.75 -11.19
CA PRO A 91 -17.45 -13.98 -11.68
C PRO A 91 -16.59 -13.77 -12.94
N GLN A 92 -16.87 -12.73 -13.72
CA GLN A 92 -16.12 -12.39 -14.93
C GLN A 92 -14.67 -12.00 -14.62
N ILE A 93 -14.45 -11.24 -13.55
CA ILE A 93 -13.10 -10.78 -13.16
C ILE A 93 -12.30 -11.91 -12.53
N LEU A 94 -12.97 -12.79 -11.78
CA LEU A 94 -12.34 -14.01 -11.27
C LEU A 94 -11.87 -14.93 -12.40
N HIS A 95 -12.62 -15.03 -13.50
CA HIS A 95 -12.19 -15.78 -14.67
C HIS A 95 -10.91 -15.16 -15.29
N VAL A 96 -10.91 -13.84 -15.51
CA VAL A 96 -9.75 -13.12 -16.07
C VAL A 96 -8.51 -13.26 -15.19
N LEU A 97 -8.66 -13.13 -13.86
CA LEU A 97 -7.58 -13.31 -12.90
C LEU A 97 -7.00 -14.73 -12.93
N LYS A 98 -7.86 -15.76 -12.98
CA LYS A 98 -7.41 -17.16 -13.08
C LYS A 98 -6.63 -17.42 -14.37
N THR A 99 -7.05 -16.82 -15.49
CA THR A 99 -6.35 -16.96 -16.78
C THR A 99 -5.00 -16.25 -16.82
N THR A 100 -4.83 -15.15 -16.07
CA THR A 100 -3.63 -14.30 -16.13
C THR A 100 -2.57 -14.68 -15.10
N PHE A 101 -2.97 -14.96 -13.85
CA PHE A 101 -2.05 -15.25 -12.74
C PHE A 101 -2.02 -16.72 -12.30
N GLY A 102 -2.90 -17.55 -12.86
CA GLY A 102 -3.05 -18.95 -12.48
C GLY A 102 -3.88 -19.17 -11.20
N PRO A 103 -4.29 -20.43 -10.92
CA PRO A 103 -5.19 -20.77 -9.83
C PRO A 103 -4.56 -20.60 -8.44
N GLU A 104 -3.27 -20.90 -8.29
CA GLU A 104 -2.53 -20.83 -7.01
C GLU A 104 -2.49 -19.40 -6.45
N PHE A 105 -2.20 -18.41 -7.31
CA PHE A 105 -2.16 -17.01 -6.92
C PHE A 105 -3.56 -16.49 -6.54
N CYS A 106 -4.59 -16.92 -7.27
CA CYS A 106 -5.97 -16.59 -6.93
C CYS A 106 -6.38 -17.15 -5.56
N GLN A 107 -5.97 -18.39 -5.21
CA GLN A 107 -6.24 -18.94 -3.89
C GLN A 107 -5.55 -18.14 -2.77
N ALA A 108 -4.31 -17.67 -3.02
CA ALA A 108 -3.59 -16.81 -2.09
C ALA A 108 -4.26 -15.44 -1.89
N ILE A 109 -4.89 -14.88 -2.93
CA ILE A 109 -5.72 -13.67 -2.80
C ILE A 109 -7.01 -13.97 -2.03
N MET A 110 -7.66 -15.11 -2.30
CA MET A 110 -8.91 -15.49 -1.64
C MET A 110 -8.73 -15.82 -0.15
N SER A 111 -7.56 -16.29 0.29
CA SER A 111 -7.28 -16.49 1.72
C SER A 111 -7.06 -15.19 2.49
N LYS A 112 -6.72 -14.11 1.78
CA LYS A 112 -6.68 -12.74 2.30
C LYS A 112 -8.06 -12.07 2.34
N TYR A 113 -9.06 -12.68 1.70
CA TYR A 113 -10.44 -12.22 1.61
C TYR A 113 -11.24 -12.57 2.87
#